data_AF-A0A955SRP1-F1
#
_entry.id   AF-A0A955SRP1-F1
#
_cell.length_a   1.000
_cell.length_b   1.000
_cell.length_c   1.000
_cell.angle_alpha   90.00
_cell.angle_beta   90.00
_cell.angle_gamma   90.00
#
_symmetry.space_group_name_H-M   'P 1'
#
loop_
_entity.id
_entity.type
_entity.pdbx_description
1 polymer ?
#
loop_
_entity_poly.entity_id
_entity_poly.type
_entity_poly.pdbx_seq_one_letter_code
_entity_poly.pdbx_strand_id
1 'polypeptide(L)'
;VQELHTFASPTLSHVTSLKMLEIIARDAILERTREMGEYLRGRLEALKEDFPEIADVRQVGLHIGVEFARPDRDLTPLPNEVKRIRAEAMKRGCIFGLGGVRPWVLKVKPPLIISEEEADKVIAILCEAMTAVFGRSKVAVS
;
A
#
# COMPACT_ATOMS: atom_id res chain seq x y z
N VAL A 1 -25.21 32.16 -5.60
CA VAL A 1 -25.92 31.16 -4.77
C VAL A 1 -25.14 31.05 -3.48
N GLN A 2 -25.76 31.30 -2.33
CA GLN A 2 -25.08 31.15 -1.04
C GLN A 2 -25.15 29.66 -0.67
N GLU A 3 -24.03 28.95 -0.80
CA GLU A 3 -23.91 27.55 -0.40
C GLU A 3 -23.73 27.50 1.13
N LEU A 4 -24.78 27.10 1.85
CA LEU A 4 -24.79 26.95 3.30
C LEU A 4 -24.89 25.48 3.67
N HIS A 5 -23.93 24.99 4.44
CA HIS A 5 -23.88 23.61 4.92
C HIS A 5 -23.79 23.59 6.46
N THR A 6 -24.81 23.04 7.13
CA THR A 6 -24.98 23.04 8.59
C THR A 6 -23.76 22.53 9.38
N PHE A 7 -22.94 21.66 8.78
CA PHE A 7 -21.79 21.03 9.43
C PHE A 7 -20.44 21.33 8.75
N ALA A 8 -20.35 22.32 7.85
CA ALA A 8 -19.11 22.57 7.11
C ALA A 8 -17.99 23.25 7.93
N SER A 9 -18.31 23.91 9.04
CA SER A 9 -17.32 24.67 9.82
C SER A 9 -17.58 24.67 11.34
N PRO A 10 -17.85 23.51 11.98
CA PRO A 10 -17.95 23.48 13.44
C PRO A 10 -16.57 23.76 14.06
N THR A 11 -16.55 24.48 15.18
CA THR A 11 -15.31 24.87 15.88
C THR A 11 -14.39 23.69 16.17
N LEU A 12 -14.96 22.52 16.47
CA LEU A 12 -14.20 21.30 16.69
C LEU A 12 -13.32 20.92 15.48
N SER A 13 -13.87 20.98 14.26
CA SER A 13 -13.11 20.68 13.04
C SER A 13 -11.95 21.65 12.81
N HIS A 14 -12.14 22.94 13.14
CA HIS A 14 -11.05 23.91 13.05
C HIS A 14 -9.91 23.60 14.03
N VAL A 15 -10.24 23.32 15.30
CA VAL A 15 -9.24 22.99 16.33
C VAL A 15 -8.47 21.71 15.95
N THR A 16 -9.17 20.66 15.50
CA THR A 16 -8.53 19.42 15.05
C THR A 16 -7.64 19.66 13.83
N SER A 17 -8.08 20.46 12.86
CA SER A 17 -7.30 20.75 11.65
C SER A 17 -6.01 21.51 11.98
N LEU A 18 -6.09 22.54 12.83
CA LEU A 18 -4.92 23.28 13.28
C LEU A 18 -3.93 22.37 14.02
N LYS A 19 -4.44 21.50 14.90
CA LYS A 19 -3.57 20.55 15.62
C LYS A 19 -2.92 19.53 14.67
N MET A 20 -3.65 19.06 13.65
CA MET A 20 -3.10 18.16 12.64
C MET A 20 -1.96 18.83 11.86
N LEU A 21 -2.12 20.09 11.45
CA LEU A 21 -1.06 20.86 10.77
C LEU A 21 0.16 21.06 11.67
N GLU A 22 -0.06 21.36 12.96
CA GLU A 22 1.01 21.45 13.95
C GLU A 22 1.79 20.13 14.07
N ILE A 23 1.09 18.99 14.16
CA ILE A 23 1.70 17.65 14.22
C ILE A 23 2.50 17.35 12.95
N ILE A 24 1.94 17.65 11.77
CA ILE A 24 2.63 17.44 10.48
C ILE A 24 3.98 18.17 10.45
N ALA A 25 4.01 19.43 10.92
CA ALA A 25 5.22 20.22 10.97
C ALA A 25 6.19 19.76 12.07
N ARG A 26 5.69 19.57 13.30
CA ARG A 26 6.49 19.18 14.48
C ARG A 26 7.18 17.83 14.30
N ASP A 27 6.47 16.85 13.76
CA ASP A 27 6.95 15.46 13.66
C ASP A 27 7.55 15.15 12.28
N ALA A 28 7.79 16.18 11.45
CA ALA A 28 8.34 16.08 10.10
C ALA A 28 7.66 15.00 9.23
N ILE A 29 6.33 14.87 9.36
CA ILE A 29 5.55 13.76 8.79
C ILE A 29 5.75 13.63 7.27
N LEU A 30 5.90 14.75 6.56
CA LEU A 30 6.11 14.73 5.11
C LEU A 30 7.45 14.12 4.72
N GLU A 31 8.54 14.43 5.44
CA GLU A 31 9.86 13.88 5.14
C GLU A 31 9.88 12.38 5.43
N ARG A 32 9.40 11.98 6.60
CA ARG A 32 9.24 10.58 6.98
C ARG A 32 8.37 9.79 5.99
N THR A 33 7.32 10.41 5.44
CA THR A 33 6.48 9.79 4.41
C THR A 33 7.27 9.51 3.12
N ARG A 34 8.24 10.35 2.76
CA ARG A 34 9.11 10.13 1.60
C ARG A 34 10.09 8.99 1.88
N GLU A 35 10.80 9.07 3.01
CA GLU A 35 11.77 8.04 3.44
C GLU A 35 11.11 6.66 3.51
N MET A 36 9.95 6.56 4.16
CA MET A 36 9.23 5.30 4.31
C MET A 36 8.56 4.81 3.03
N GLY A 37 8.23 5.75 2.14
CA GLY A 37 7.79 5.44 0.79
C GLY A 37 8.88 4.76 -0.03
N GLU A 38 10.10 5.29 0.00
CA GLU A 38 11.27 4.67 -0.68
C GLU A 38 11.62 3.33 -0.05
N TYR A 39 11.59 3.23 1.29
CA TYR A 39 11.82 1.97 2.01
C TYR A 39 10.86 0.87 1.54
N LEU A 40 9.55 1.13 1.58
CA LEU A 40 8.53 0.17 1.13
C LEU A 40 8.68 -0.15 -0.36
N ARG A 41 9.00 0.84 -1.20
CA ARG A 41 9.25 0.62 -2.63
C ARG A 41 10.42 -0.35 -2.83
N GLY A 42 11.54 -0.14 -2.13
CA GLY A 42 12.70 -1.02 -2.20
C GLY A 42 12.36 -2.47 -1.82
N ARG A 43 11.62 -2.66 -0.72
CA ARG A 43 11.18 -4.01 -0.30
C ARG A 43 10.22 -4.66 -1.31
N LEU A 44 9.30 -3.90 -1.90
CA LEU A 44 8.38 -4.38 -2.93
C LEU A 44 9.11 -4.72 -4.24
N GLU A 45 10.15 -3.97 -4.60
CA GLU A 45 10.98 -4.29 -5.76
C GLU A 45 11.84 -5.53 -5.54
N ALA A 46 12.39 -5.72 -4.33
CA ALA A 46 13.11 -6.95 -3.97
C ALA A 46 12.23 -8.21 -4.11
N LEU A 47 10.94 -8.13 -3.77
CA LEU A 47 9.99 -9.24 -3.97
C LEU A 47 9.84 -9.66 -5.44
N LYS A 48 10.23 -8.84 -6.42
CA LYS A 48 10.17 -9.23 -7.84
C LYS A 48 11.06 -10.44 -8.16
N GLU A 49 12.14 -10.65 -7.40
CA GLU A 49 13.05 -11.79 -7.60
C GLU A 49 12.32 -13.13 -7.41
N ASP A 50 11.51 -13.23 -6.35
CA ASP A 50 10.71 -14.42 -6.06
C ASP A 50 9.33 -14.39 -6.73
N PHE A 51 8.86 -13.21 -7.11
CA PHE A 51 7.55 -12.98 -7.69
C PHE A 51 7.60 -12.14 -8.96
N PRO A 52 7.98 -12.76 -10.10
CA PRO A 52 8.03 -12.07 -11.39
C PRO A 52 6.65 -11.57 -11.85
N GLU A 53 5.55 -12.02 -11.22
CA GLU A 53 4.21 -11.48 -11.46
C GLU A 53 4.06 -10.02 -11.04
N ILE A 54 4.93 -9.48 -10.18
CA ILE A 54 4.99 -8.04 -9.91
C ILE A 54 5.66 -7.37 -11.12
N ALA A 55 4.82 -6.84 -12.02
CA ALA A 55 5.28 -6.17 -13.23
C ALA A 55 5.89 -4.79 -12.92
N ASP A 56 5.19 -3.99 -12.11
CA ASP A 56 5.59 -2.60 -11.85
C ASP A 56 5.23 -2.17 -10.41
N VAL A 57 6.03 -1.27 -9.84
CA VAL A 57 5.80 -0.66 -8.53
C VAL A 57 5.85 0.85 -8.70
N ARG A 58 4.70 1.50 -8.57
CA ARG A 58 4.58 2.97 -8.65
C ARG A 58 4.33 3.53 -7.26
N GLN A 59 5.04 4.58 -6.91
CA GLN A 59 5.00 5.15 -5.57
C GLN A 59 5.09 6.68 -5.62
N VAL A 60 4.35 7.32 -4.72
CA VAL A 60 4.55 8.72 -4.30
C VAL A 60 4.31 8.78 -2.79
N GLY A 61 5.37 8.90 -2.00
CA GLY A 61 5.32 8.75 -0.54
C GLY A 61 4.73 7.39 -0.14
N LEU A 62 3.71 7.39 0.72
CA LEU A 62 3.01 6.19 1.16
C LEU A 62 1.75 5.87 0.31
N HIS A 63 1.67 6.38 -0.91
CA HIS A 63 0.64 6.01 -1.87
C HIS A 63 1.25 5.12 -2.96
N ILE A 64 1.20 3.81 -2.73
CA ILE A 64 1.90 2.82 -3.56
C ILE A 64 0.90 1.95 -4.32
N GLY A 65 1.20 1.69 -5.59
CA GLY A 65 0.48 0.76 -6.46
C GLY A 65 1.42 -0.32 -6.99
N VAL A 66 1.10 -1.58 -6.67
CA VAL A 66 1.82 -2.78 -7.13
C VAL A 66 1.01 -3.41 -8.25
N GLU A 67 1.56 -3.40 -9.46
CA GLU A 67 0.89 -3.90 -10.67
C GLU A 67 1.28 -5.36 -10.93
N PHE A 68 0.27 -6.21 -11.17
CA PHE A 68 0.46 -7.64 -11.38
C PHE A 68 0.10 -8.07 -12.80
N ALA A 69 1.01 -8.81 -13.44
CA ALA A 69 0.83 -9.34 -14.78
C ALA A 69 1.56 -10.67 -14.98
N ARG A 70 1.21 -11.42 -16.04
CA ARG A 70 1.92 -12.66 -16.41
C ARG A 70 3.31 -12.34 -16.98
N PRO A 71 4.39 -12.92 -16.44
CA PRO A 71 5.75 -12.65 -16.92
C PRO A 71 5.99 -13.14 -18.35
N ASP A 72 5.34 -14.22 -18.73
CA ASP A 72 5.58 -14.99 -19.97
C ASP A 72 4.64 -14.59 -21.13
N ARG A 73 3.65 -13.74 -20.88
CA ARG A 73 2.57 -13.43 -21.85
C ARG A 73 2.28 -11.94 -21.94
N ASP A 74 3.22 -11.18 -22.48
CA ASP A 74 3.02 -9.78 -22.90
C ASP A 74 2.36 -8.90 -21.82
N LEU A 75 2.79 -9.07 -20.57
CA LEU A 75 2.24 -8.35 -19.41
C LEU A 75 0.71 -8.46 -19.28
N THR A 76 0.14 -9.64 -19.60
CA THR A 76 -1.30 -9.90 -19.41
C THR A 76 -1.69 -9.68 -17.94
N PRO A 77 -2.64 -8.77 -17.64
CA PRO A 77 -3.06 -8.47 -16.27
C PRO A 77 -3.58 -9.67 -15.47
N LEU A 78 -3.34 -9.67 -14.15
CA LEU A 78 -3.74 -10.75 -13.22
C LEU A 78 -4.80 -10.34 -12.18
N PRO A 79 -6.01 -9.90 -12.60
CA PRO A 79 -7.00 -9.34 -11.67
C PRO A 79 -7.60 -10.38 -10.70
N ASN A 80 -7.66 -11.66 -11.08
CA ASN A 80 -8.20 -12.71 -10.22
C ASN A 80 -7.21 -13.10 -9.12
N GLU A 81 -5.93 -13.17 -9.45
CA GLU A 81 -4.82 -13.42 -8.54
C GLU A 81 -4.73 -12.30 -7.52
N VAL A 82 -4.78 -11.04 -7.95
CA VAL A 82 -4.72 -9.88 -7.03
C VAL A 82 -5.90 -9.88 -6.05
N LYS A 83 -7.12 -10.25 -6.49
CA LYS A 83 -8.26 -10.43 -5.58
C LYS A 83 -8.00 -11.53 -4.54
N ARG A 84 -7.41 -12.65 -4.95
CA ARG A 84 -7.04 -13.75 -4.04
C ARG A 84 -5.92 -13.34 -3.07
N ILE A 85 -4.88 -12.64 -3.55
CA ILE A 85 -3.78 -12.12 -2.73
C ILE A 85 -4.35 -11.19 -1.66
N ARG A 86 -5.22 -10.25 -2.04
CA ARG A 86 -5.89 -9.36 -1.09
C ARG A 86 -6.70 -10.13 -0.04
N ALA A 87 -7.47 -11.14 -0.45
CA ALA A 87 -8.25 -11.96 0.48
C ALA A 87 -7.35 -12.74 1.45
N GLU A 88 -6.23 -13.26 0.96
CA GLU A 88 -5.28 -14.06 1.74
C GLU A 88 -4.46 -13.21 2.71
N ALA A 89 -4.07 -11.99 2.30
CA ALA A 89 -3.49 -10.99 3.18
C ALA A 89 -4.46 -10.54 4.28
N MET A 90 -5.75 -10.39 3.95
CA MET A 90 -6.76 -10.01 4.94
C MET A 90 -6.94 -11.06 6.04
N LYS A 91 -6.88 -12.36 5.70
CA LYS A 91 -6.86 -13.44 6.71
C LYS A 91 -5.64 -13.39 7.63
N ARG A 92 -4.53 -12.78 7.17
CA ARG A 92 -3.29 -12.56 7.94
C ARG A 92 -3.25 -11.21 8.65
N GLY A 93 -4.34 -10.45 8.61
CA GLY A 93 -4.46 -9.17 9.31
C GLY A 93 -3.92 -7.96 8.55
N CYS A 94 -3.68 -8.05 7.23
CA CYS A 94 -3.32 -6.89 6.41
C CYS A 94 -4.40 -6.55 5.38
N ILE A 95 -4.84 -5.30 5.36
CA ILE A 95 -5.89 -4.81 4.46
C ILE A 95 -5.25 -4.04 3.31
N PHE A 96 -5.39 -4.56 2.10
CA PHE A 96 -4.99 -3.87 0.88
C PHE A 96 -6.20 -3.35 0.10
N GLY A 97 -5.99 -2.26 -0.64
CA GLY A 97 -6.96 -1.75 -1.61
C GLY A 97 -6.77 -2.37 -2.99
N LEU A 98 -7.79 -2.29 -3.84
CA LEU A 98 -7.66 -2.59 -5.27
C LEU A 98 -7.72 -1.30 -6.08
N GLY A 99 -7.02 -1.28 -7.22
CA GLY A 99 -7.25 -0.30 -8.27
C GLY A 99 -8.69 -0.42 -8.80
N GLY A 100 -9.37 0.71 -9.00
CA GLY A 100 -10.75 0.72 -9.48
C GLY A 100 -10.87 0.21 -10.91
N VAL A 101 -10.39 1.01 -11.87
CA VAL A 101 -10.36 0.65 -13.29
C VAL A 101 -9.32 -0.44 -13.60
N ARG A 102 -8.26 -0.54 -12.78
CA ARG A 102 -7.19 -1.55 -12.90
C ARG A 102 -7.20 -2.50 -11.70
N PRO A 103 -8.09 -3.51 -11.67
CA PRO A 103 -8.22 -4.45 -10.54
C PRO A 103 -7.01 -5.38 -10.35
N TRP A 104 -6.05 -5.37 -11.27
CA TRP A 104 -4.74 -6.04 -11.15
C TRP A 104 -3.67 -5.16 -10.47
N VAL A 105 -4.04 -3.99 -9.95
CA VAL A 105 -3.16 -3.15 -9.13
C VAL A 105 -3.58 -3.26 -7.67
N LEU A 106 -2.68 -3.74 -6.81
CA LEU A 106 -2.83 -3.75 -5.36
C LEU A 106 -2.36 -2.40 -4.80
N LYS A 107 -3.17 -1.76 -3.96
CA LYS A 107 -2.84 -0.46 -3.34
C LYS A 107 -2.34 -0.67 -1.92
N VAL A 108 -1.13 -0.23 -1.66
CA VAL A 108 -0.51 -0.18 -0.32
C VAL A 108 -0.53 1.28 0.14
N LYS A 109 -1.33 1.55 1.16
CA LYS A 109 -1.60 2.91 1.68
C LYS A 109 -1.63 2.92 3.21
N PRO A 110 -0.49 2.69 3.87
CA PRO A 110 -0.43 2.67 5.32
C PRO A 110 -0.67 4.07 5.90
N PRO A 111 -0.90 4.18 7.23
CA PRO A 111 -0.86 5.46 7.93
C PRO A 111 0.47 6.19 7.71
N LEU A 112 0.44 7.53 7.72
CA LEU A 112 1.64 8.36 7.53
C LEU A 112 2.70 8.19 8.64
N ILE A 113 2.30 7.53 9.72
CA ILE A 113 3.11 7.25 10.91
C ILE A 113 3.54 5.77 10.99
N ILE A 114 3.53 5.03 9.88
CA ILE A 114 3.99 3.64 9.85
C ILE A 114 5.48 3.54 10.22
N SER A 115 5.85 2.56 11.05
CA SER A 115 7.24 2.24 11.37
C SER A 115 7.87 1.27 10.36
N GLU A 116 9.20 1.16 10.34
CA GLU A 116 9.90 0.13 9.54
C GLU A 116 9.46 -1.28 9.93
N GLU A 117 9.29 -1.58 11.22
CA GLU A 117 8.82 -2.88 11.70
C GLU A 117 7.41 -3.21 11.18
N GLU A 118 6.51 -2.23 11.18
CA GLU A 118 5.16 -2.39 10.62
C GLU A 118 5.20 -2.54 9.10
N ALA A 119 6.07 -1.80 8.41
CA ALA A 119 6.30 -1.94 6.97
C ALA A 119 6.80 -3.34 6.63
N ASP A 120 7.75 -3.88 7.39
CA ASP A 120 8.28 -5.23 7.23
C ASP A 120 7.21 -6.29 7.43
N LYS A 121 6.34 -6.09 8.42
CA LYS A 121 5.19 -6.96 8.64
C LYS A 121 4.22 -6.94 7.45
N VAL A 122 3.98 -5.78 6.85
CA VAL A 122 3.15 -5.65 5.64
C VAL A 122 3.78 -6.42 4.47
N ILE A 123 5.10 -6.30 4.26
CA ILE A 123 5.83 -7.00 3.22
C ILE A 123 5.81 -8.53 3.45
N ALA A 124 6.02 -8.96 4.70
CA ALA A 124 5.96 -10.37 5.07
C ALA A 124 4.58 -10.99 4.78
N ILE A 125 3.51 -10.31 5.19
CA ILE A 125 2.14 -10.76 4.92
C ILE A 125 1.85 -10.82 3.41
N LEU A 126 2.33 -9.83 2.65
CA LEU A 126 2.17 -9.82 1.19
C LEU A 126 2.90 -11.00 0.54
N CYS A 127 4.13 -11.27 0.95
CA CYS A 127 4.93 -12.40 0.47
C CYS A 127 4.21 -13.74 0.76
N GLU A 128 3.72 -13.95 1.98
CA GLU A 128 2.97 -15.16 2.32
C GLU A 128 1.67 -15.30 1.52
N ALA A 129 0.95 -14.20 1.32
CA ALA A 129 -0.28 -14.19 0.54
C ALA A 129 -0.01 -14.54 -0.93
N MET A 130 1.06 -14.00 -1.52
CA MET A 130 1.47 -14.32 -2.88
C MET A 130 1.97 -15.77 -3.00
N THR A 131 2.74 -16.26 -2.04
CA THR A 131 3.18 -17.66 -1.96
C THR A 131 1.99 -18.61 -2.01
N ALA A 132 0.94 -18.34 -1.21
CA ALA A 132 -0.27 -19.15 -1.16
C ALA A 132 -1.07 -19.11 -2.48
N VAL A 133 -1.11 -17.98 -3.19
CA VAL A 133 -1.88 -17.83 -4.42
C VAL A 133 -1.16 -18.41 -5.64
N PHE A 134 0.15 -18.25 -5.72
CA PHE A 134 0.97 -18.76 -6.82
C PHE A 134 1.51 -20.18 -6.59
N GLY A 135 1.30 -20.75 -5.39
CA GLY A 135 1.68 -22.13 -5.08
C GLY A 135 3.19 -22.34 -4.96
N ARG A 136 3.94 -21.33 -4.49
CA ARG A 136 5.39 -21.42 -4.27
C ARG A 136 5.72 -22.02 -2.90
N SER A 137 6.90 -22.63 -2.77
CA SER A 137 7.47 -22.98 -1.46
C SER A 137 7.75 -21.70 -0.65
N LYS A 138 7.69 -21.77 0.68
CA LYS A 138 7.90 -20.60 1.56
C LYS A 138 9.17 -19.83 1.17
N VAL A 139 8.98 -18.59 0.73
CA VAL A 139 10.06 -17.64 0.48
C VAL A 139 10.43 -16.98 1.80
N ALA A 140 11.71 -16.97 2.15
CA ALA A 140 12.19 -16.23 3.32
C ALA A 140 12.20 -14.74 2.98
N VAL A 141 11.46 -13.94 3.74
CA VAL A 141 11.53 -12.47 3.62
C VAL A 141 12.80 -12.03 4.33
N SER A 142 13.84 -11.69 3.58
CA SER A 142 15.07 -11.05 4.09
C SER A 142 14.83 -9.58 4.39
#